data_AF-A0A3D2AZ10-F1
#
_entry.id   AF-A0A3D2AZ10-F1
#
_cell.length_a   1.000
_cell.length_b   1.000
_cell.length_c   1.000
_cell.angle_alpha   90.00
_cell.angle_beta   90.00
_cell.angle_gamma   90.00
#
_symmetry.space_group_name_H-M   'P 1'
#
loop_
_entity.id
_entity.type
_entity.pdbx_description
1 polymer ?
#
loop_
_entity_poly.entity_id
_entity_poly.type
_entity_poly.pdbx_seq_one_letter_code
_entity_poly.pdbx_strand_id
1 'polypeptide(L)'
;MSLEEKYDEVRQLITIGKEKGYLSYDEVNDLLPAEVTSSDELDDLFTTFSNAGIEIVESEQKYREDKTRDPRSGGADEPSLDLTPGTLDKTNDPVRMYLREMGTVPLLTREGEVEIAKRIEQGKLAAIKSISRTPTVAKGVIFMGEQLKSRSVNIRDLVTFGGDEELSDERSEARIRQVLKQIGLVQKALIVAQKLEMKLSGILKRDRKKYRRAKWKMLRAKILLSRQIRRIDFTEAVTRRMIDPIKESVETVQRVQRELDSVSRQIVLKKKRGRLKEDVRKELMRRQREIRAALRELTTE
;
A
#
# COMPACT_ATOMS: atom_id res chain seq x y z
N MET A 1 -8.69 72.27 15.49
CA MET A 1 -7.34 71.71 15.68
C MET A 1 -7.53 70.30 16.15
N SER A 2 -7.11 69.33 15.33
CA SER A 2 -7.17 67.91 15.70
C SER A 2 -6.34 67.70 16.97
N LEU A 3 -6.74 66.79 17.87
CA LEU A 3 -5.94 66.41 19.05
C LEU A 3 -4.51 65.99 18.65
N GLU A 4 -4.37 65.42 17.44
CA GLU A 4 -3.10 65.07 16.80
C GLU A 4 -2.18 66.28 16.51
N GLU A 5 -2.71 67.50 16.39
CA GLU A 5 -1.90 68.71 16.14
C GLU A 5 -1.51 69.44 17.42
N LYS A 6 -2.16 69.11 18.55
CA LYS A 6 -1.94 69.77 19.84
C LYS A 6 -0.95 69.04 20.74
N TYR A 7 -0.84 67.72 20.62
CA TYR A 7 -0.03 66.88 21.50
C TYR A 7 0.89 65.97 20.69
N ASP A 8 2.21 66.13 20.86
CA ASP A 8 3.22 65.32 20.16
C ASP A 8 3.24 63.87 20.68
N GLU A 9 2.80 63.64 21.91
CA GLU A 9 2.69 62.34 22.56
C GLU A 9 1.66 61.44 21.86
N VAL A 10 0.54 62.02 21.41
CA VAL A 10 -0.50 61.30 20.66
C VAL A 10 0.02 60.83 19.30
N ARG A 11 0.87 61.63 18.64
CA ARG A 11 1.52 61.23 17.38
C ARG A 11 2.49 60.06 17.56
N GLN A 12 3.20 60.03 18.68
CA GLN A 12 4.09 58.92 19.02
C GLN A 12 3.29 57.63 19.25
N LEU A 13 2.17 57.70 19.97
CA LEU A 13 1.25 56.57 20.15
C LEU A 13 0.73 56.03 18.81
N ILE A 14 0.32 56.89 17.88
CA ILE A 14 -0.12 56.45 16.54
C ILE A 14 1.01 55.74 15.77
N THR A 15 2.25 56.21 15.90
CA THR A 15 3.40 55.60 15.20
C THR A 15 3.70 54.22 15.77
N ILE A 16 3.78 54.10 17.09
CA ILE A 16 4.00 52.81 17.80
C ILE A 16 2.87 51.84 17.50
N GLY A 17 1.61 52.31 17.58
CA GLY A 17 0.44 51.51 17.31
C GLY A 17 0.30 51.08 15.85
N LYS A 18 0.77 51.88 14.88
CA LYS A 18 0.85 51.48 13.46
C LYS A 18 1.92 50.42 13.20
N GLU A 19 3.05 50.47 13.90
CA GLU A 19 4.10 49.45 13.78
C GLU A 19 3.68 48.11 14.41
N LYS A 20 3.06 48.15 15.60
CA LYS A 20 2.60 46.95 16.32
C LYS A 20 1.26 46.42 15.80
N GLY A 21 0.41 47.29 15.25
CA GLY A 21 -0.98 47.00 14.88
C GLY A 21 -1.94 46.88 16.07
N TYR A 22 -1.47 47.12 17.30
CA TYR A 22 -2.26 47.18 18.53
C TYR A 22 -1.59 48.07 19.57
N LEU A 23 -2.36 48.53 20.55
CA LEU A 23 -1.91 49.31 21.70
C LEU A 23 -2.56 48.74 22.97
N SER A 24 -1.85 48.71 24.10
CA SER A 24 -2.47 48.31 25.36
C SER A 24 -3.06 49.49 26.12
N TYR A 25 -4.06 49.25 26.98
CA TYR A 25 -4.60 50.32 27.84
C TYR A 25 -3.53 50.94 28.73
N ASP A 26 -2.57 50.13 29.22
CA ASP A 26 -1.44 50.62 30.02
C ASP A 26 -0.52 51.53 29.18
N GLU A 27 -0.19 51.14 27.94
CA GLU A 27 0.65 51.94 27.04
C GLU A 27 -0.02 53.26 26.64
N VAL A 28 -1.35 53.25 26.46
CA VAL A 28 -2.14 54.46 26.17
C VAL A 28 -2.18 55.38 27.39
N ASN A 29 -2.39 54.83 28.59
CA ASN A 29 -2.52 55.62 29.82
C ASN A 29 -1.17 56.20 30.29
N ASP A 30 -0.05 55.52 30.05
CA ASP A 30 1.28 55.99 30.43
C ASP A 30 1.78 57.17 29.57
N LEU A 31 1.37 57.21 28.29
CA LEU A 31 1.81 58.21 27.32
C LEU A 31 0.76 59.31 27.08
N LEU A 32 -0.42 59.22 27.71
CA LEU A 32 -1.44 60.25 27.59
C LEU A 32 -1.05 61.50 28.42
N PRO A 33 -1.15 62.71 27.86
CA PRO A 33 -1.00 63.92 28.65
C PRO A 33 -2.10 64.01 29.72
N ALA A 34 -1.75 64.37 30.96
CA ALA A 34 -2.69 64.48 32.08
C ALA A 34 -3.83 65.50 31.85
N GLU A 35 -3.67 66.38 30.86
CA GLU A 35 -4.67 67.37 30.44
C GLU A 35 -5.82 66.74 29.65
N VAL A 36 -5.63 65.57 29.05
CA VAL A 36 -6.67 64.85 28.28
C VAL A 36 -7.38 63.86 29.19
N THR A 37 -8.22 64.38 30.08
CA THR A 37 -9.00 63.57 31.04
C THR A 37 -10.51 63.67 30.84
N SER A 38 -10.96 64.46 29.86
CA SER A 38 -12.38 64.59 29.55
C SER A 38 -12.88 63.41 28.71
N SER A 39 -14.08 62.91 29.01
CA SER A 39 -14.67 61.75 28.31
C SER A 39 -14.81 62.00 26.80
N ASP A 40 -15.14 63.23 26.41
CA ASP A 40 -15.34 63.60 25.01
C ASP A 40 -14.02 63.58 24.21
N GLU A 41 -12.91 64.00 24.83
CA GLU A 41 -11.59 63.97 24.17
C GLU A 41 -11.02 62.54 24.07
N LEU A 42 -11.32 61.68 25.05
CA LEU A 42 -10.94 60.27 25.01
C LEU A 42 -11.70 59.50 23.91
N ASP A 43 -12.99 59.79 23.72
CA ASP A 43 -13.79 59.20 22.65
C ASP A 43 -13.30 59.63 21.26
N ASP A 44 -12.91 60.91 21.11
CA ASP A 44 -12.29 61.41 19.88
C ASP A 44 -10.94 60.70 19.62
N LEU A 45 -10.11 60.48 20.65
CA LEU A 45 -8.86 59.72 20.52
C LEU A 45 -9.11 58.26 20.12
N PHE A 46 -10.05 57.55 20.76
CA PHE A 46 -10.37 56.18 20.37
C PHE A 46 -10.88 56.08 18.94
N THR A 47 -11.66 57.08 18.49
CA THR A 47 -12.12 57.18 17.10
C THR A 47 -10.94 57.38 16.14
N THR A 48 -9.95 58.20 16.49
CA THR A 48 -8.74 58.37 15.67
C THR A 48 -7.89 57.09 15.58
N PHE A 49 -7.69 56.36 16.68
CA PHE A 49 -6.97 55.08 16.66
C PHE A 49 -7.67 54.02 15.83
N SER A 50 -9.01 53.92 15.92
CA SER A 50 -9.81 53.01 15.09
C SER A 50 -9.71 53.37 13.60
N ASN A 51 -9.79 54.65 13.25
CA ASN A 51 -9.59 55.12 11.87
C ASN A 51 -8.16 54.88 11.34
N ALA A 52 -7.17 54.88 12.23
CA ALA A 52 -5.78 54.55 11.90
C ALA A 52 -5.51 53.03 11.82
N GLY A 53 -6.50 52.19 12.12
CA GLY A 53 -6.40 50.72 12.07
C GLY A 53 -5.68 50.09 13.26
N ILE A 54 -5.69 50.77 14.42
CA ILE A 54 -5.01 50.32 15.63
C ILE A 54 -6.05 49.82 16.64
N GLU A 55 -5.91 48.58 17.10
CA GLU A 55 -6.81 47.96 18.06
C GLU A 55 -6.29 48.10 19.50
N ILE A 56 -7.16 48.43 20.44
CA ILE A 56 -6.78 48.65 21.85
C ILE A 56 -7.16 47.43 22.67
N VAL A 57 -6.17 46.82 23.32
CA VAL A 57 -6.33 45.50 23.95
C VAL A 57 -5.85 45.53 25.40
N GLU A 58 -6.52 44.78 26.28
CA GLU A 58 -6.14 44.68 27.69
C GLU A 58 -4.77 44.00 27.92
N SER A 59 -4.30 43.16 27.00
CA SER A 59 -2.97 42.51 27.09
C SER A 59 -2.55 41.92 25.74
N GLU A 60 -1.23 41.86 25.49
CA GLU A 60 -0.67 41.27 24.26
C GLU A 60 -1.11 39.81 24.06
N GLN A 61 -1.29 39.04 25.14
CA GLN A 61 -1.76 37.66 25.07
C GLN A 61 -3.17 37.55 24.48
N LYS A 62 -4.09 38.46 24.86
CA LYS A 62 -5.44 38.50 24.28
C LYS A 62 -5.42 38.90 22.80
N TYR A 63 -4.55 39.83 22.40
CA TYR A 63 -4.44 40.22 20.98
C TYR A 63 -3.99 39.05 20.10
N ARG A 64 -3.03 38.24 20.56
CA ARG A 64 -2.58 37.04 19.84
C ARG A 64 -3.65 35.96 19.78
N GLU A 65 -4.44 35.79 20.84
CA GLU A 65 -5.57 34.85 20.85
C GLU A 65 -6.72 35.30 19.94
N ASP A 66 -7.02 36.60 19.84
CA ASP A 66 -8.10 37.09 18.98
C ASP A 66 -7.74 37.10 17.49
N LYS A 67 -6.48 37.44 17.15
CA LYS A 67 -6.01 37.29 15.76
C LYS A 67 -5.92 35.84 15.30
N THR A 68 -5.86 34.88 16.23
CA THR A 68 -5.96 33.45 15.92
C THR A 68 -7.40 32.93 15.92
N ARG A 69 -8.39 33.75 16.31
CA ARG A 69 -9.82 33.39 16.36
C ARG A 69 -10.72 34.09 15.34
N ASP A 70 -10.32 35.20 14.71
CA ASP A 70 -11.13 35.83 13.64
C ASP A 70 -10.88 35.20 12.23
N PRO A 71 -11.86 34.52 11.61
CA PRO A 71 -11.67 33.74 10.37
C PRO A 71 -11.95 34.51 9.06
N ARG A 72 -11.88 35.86 9.04
CA ARG A 72 -12.38 36.65 7.88
C ARG A 72 -11.35 37.37 7.00
N SER A 73 -10.16 36.82 6.83
CA SER A 73 -9.34 37.17 5.65
C SER A 73 -8.65 35.94 5.06
N GLY A 74 -9.35 35.31 4.12
CA GLY A 74 -8.75 34.75 2.92
C GLY A 74 -7.74 33.59 3.06
N GLY A 75 -8.28 32.37 3.16
CA GLY A 75 -7.80 31.23 2.36
C GLY A 75 -6.68 30.37 2.94
N ALA A 76 -7.06 29.30 3.63
CA ALA A 76 -6.52 27.94 3.49
C ALA A 76 -7.13 27.05 4.60
N ASP A 77 -8.03 26.14 4.22
CA ASP A 77 -8.39 25.01 5.08
C ASP A 77 -7.24 23.99 5.08
N GLU A 78 -6.39 24.08 6.10
CA GLU A 78 -5.65 22.94 6.64
C GLU A 78 -5.28 23.28 8.09
N PRO A 79 -5.71 22.50 9.10
CA PRO A 79 -5.14 22.63 10.44
C PRO A 79 -3.71 22.11 10.38
N SER A 80 -2.75 22.99 10.12
CA SER A 80 -1.33 22.67 10.29
C SER A 80 -1.05 22.51 11.79
N LEU A 81 -1.14 21.28 12.28
CA LEU A 81 -0.44 20.85 13.48
C LEU A 81 1.04 21.15 13.25
N ASP A 82 1.53 22.22 13.89
CA ASP A 82 2.93 22.58 13.89
C ASP A 82 3.75 21.46 14.59
N LEU A 83 4.28 20.55 13.77
CA LEU A 83 5.22 19.49 14.13
C LEU A 83 6.66 19.97 13.97
N THR A 84 6.97 21.21 14.34
CA THR A 84 8.36 21.65 14.41
C THR A 84 9.13 20.73 15.38
N PRO A 85 10.27 20.15 14.95
CA PRO A 85 11.07 19.26 15.79
C PRO A 85 11.85 20.11 16.80
N GLY A 86 11.14 20.61 17.81
CA GLY A 86 11.68 21.24 18.99
C GLY A 86 12.41 20.22 19.83
N THR A 87 13.73 20.31 19.81
CA THR A 87 14.71 19.55 20.59
C THR A 87 14.27 19.29 22.04
N LEU A 88 13.99 18.02 22.38
CA LEU A 88 14.25 17.34 23.67
C LEU A 88 13.27 16.16 23.87
N ASP A 89 13.37 15.11 23.05
CA ASP A 89 12.52 13.92 23.22
C ASP A 89 13.37 12.66 23.42
N LYS A 90 13.99 12.57 24.61
CA LYS A 90 14.71 11.39 25.12
C LYS A 90 13.80 10.52 26.02
N THR A 91 12.48 10.51 25.78
CA THR A 91 11.61 9.57 26.49
C THR A 91 11.46 8.29 25.67
N ASN A 92 12.08 7.21 26.14
CA ASN A 92 11.91 5.83 25.64
C ASN A 92 10.52 5.26 26.03
N ASP A 93 9.49 6.09 26.09
CA ASP A 93 8.14 5.61 26.38
C ASP A 93 7.56 4.98 25.09
N PRO A 94 7.34 3.65 25.05
CA PRO A 94 6.82 2.97 23.86
C PRO A 94 5.46 3.51 23.42
N VAL A 95 4.65 4.04 24.35
CA VAL A 95 3.34 4.62 24.04
C VAL A 95 3.51 5.95 23.30
N ARG A 96 4.40 6.83 23.80
CA ARG A 96 4.73 8.09 23.10
C ARG A 96 5.37 7.84 21.75
N MET A 97 6.24 6.83 21.65
CA MET A 97 6.83 6.41 20.39
C MET A 97 5.75 5.97 19.38
N TYR A 98 4.80 5.13 19.80
CA TYR A 98 3.68 4.72 18.95
C TYR A 98 2.77 5.89 18.55
N LEU A 99 2.40 6.77 19.47
CA LEU A 99 1.53 7.93 19.17
C LEU A 99 2.20 8.90 18.20
N ARG A 100 3.51 9.11 18.35
CA ARG A 100 4.30 9.91 17.42
C ARG A 100 4.33 9.26 16.04
N GLU A 101 4.62 7.97 15.95
CA GLU A 101 4.60 7.23 14.69
C GLU A 101 3.20 7.23 14.04
N MET A 102 2.14 7.02 14.82
CA MET A 102 0.75 7.05 14.35
C MET A 102 0.36 8.44 13.82
N GLY A 103 0.81 9.51 14.50
CA GLY A 103 0.59 10.89 14.08
C GLY A 103 1.38 11.32 12.83
N THR A 104 2.38 10.56 12.41
CA THR A 104 3.08 10.83 11.14
C THR A 104 2.30 10.42 9.90
N VAL A 105 1.32 9.51 10.03
CA VAL A 105 0.52 9.02 8.91
C VAL A 105 -0.76 9.83 8.83
N PRO A 106 -0.99 10.60 7.74
CA PRO A 106 -2.20 11.40 7.60
C PRO A 106 -3.43 10.51 7.52
N LEU A 107 -4.56 11.02 8.02
CA LEU A 107 -5.85 10.34 7.90
C LEU A 107 -6.23 10.16 6.43
N LEU A 108 -6.84 9.03 6.11
CA LEU A 108 -7.31 8.76 4.75
C LEU A 108 -8.55 9.60 4.45
N THR A 109 -8.56 10.21 3.27
CA THR A 109 -9.79 10.77 2.71
C THR A 109 -10.64 9.63 2.14
N ARG A 110 -11.95 9.86 2.00
CA ARG A 110 -12.87 8.90 1.36
C ARG A 110 -12.37 8.45 -0.02
N GLU A 111 -11.76 9.35 -0.79
CA GLU A 111 -11.19 9.02 -2.10
C GLU A 111 -9.94 8.14 -1.98
N GLY A 112 -9.05 8.43 -1.00
CA GLY A 112 -7.88 7.62 -0.68
C GLY A 112 -8.24 6.21 -0.24
N GLU A 113 -9.30 6.05 0.57
CA GLU A 113 -9.82 4.72 0.96
C GLU A 113 -10.26 3.92 -0.27
N VAL A 114 -10.98 4.55 -1.19
CA VAL A 114 -11.45 3.91 -2.44
C VAL A 114 -10.27 3.53 -3.33
N GLU A 115 -9.23 4.37 -3.42
CA GLU A 115 -8.03 4.05 -4.20
C GLU A 115 -7.29 2.84 -3.61
N ILE A 116 -7.10 2.80 -2.29
CA ILE A 116 -6.47 1.68 -1.60
C ILE A 116 -7.28 0.41 -1.81
N ALA A 117 -8.61 0.46 -1.69
CA ALA A 117 -9.48 -0.68 -1.93
C ALA A 117 -9.33 -1.22 -3.36
N LYS A 118 -9.36 -0.34 -4.38
CA LYS A 118 -9.13 -0.71 -5.78
C LYS A 118 -7.76 -1.34 -5.98
N ARG A 119 -6.71 -0.80 -5.34
CA ARG A 119 -5.35 -1.33 -5.44
C ARG A 119 -5.24 -2.73 -4.84
N ILE A 120 -5.86 -2.95 -3.67
CA ILE A 120 -5.92 -4.28 -3.03
C ILE A 120 -6.65 -5.28 -3.91
N GLU A 121 -7.80 -4.89 -4.48
CA GLU A 121 -8.58 -5.76 -5.36
C GLU A 121 -7.81 -6.13 -6.63
N GLN A 122 -7.17 -5.16 -7.28
CA GLN A 122 -6.33 -5.39 -8.45
C GLN A 122 -5.15 -6.33 -8.12
N GLY A 123 -4.51 -6.14 -6.96
CA GLY A 123 -3.46 -7.01 -6.46
C GLY A 123 -3.93 -8.45 -6.27
N LYS A 124 -5.09 -8.64 -5.62
CA LYS A 124 -5.73 -9.95 -5.42
C LYS A 124 -6.05 -10.61 -6.75
N LEU A 125 -6.63 -9.89 -7.70
CA LEU A 125 -6.94 -10.39 -9.04
C LEU A 125 -5.68 -10.76 -9.82
N ALA A 126 -4.61 -9.96 -9.72
CA ALA A 126 -3.33 -10.24 -10.39
C ALA A 126 -2.66 -11.51 -9.82
N ALA A 127 -2.69 -11.66 -8.50
CA ALA A 127 -2.21 -12.87 -7.83
C ALA A 127 -2.99 -14.09 -8.32
N ILE A 128 -4.33 -14.09 -8.19
CA ILE A 128 -5.20 -15.20 -8.62
C ILE A 128 -5.01 -15.53 -10.11
N LYS A 129 -4.88 -14.52 -10.98
CA LYS A 129 -4.59 -14.74 -12.41
C LYS A 129 -3.27 -15.47 -12.64
N SER A 130 -2.28 -15.26 -11.80
CA SER A 130 -0.95 -15.86 -11.92
C SER A 130 -0.97 -17.31 -11.41
N ILE A 131 -1.46 -17.54 -10.19
CA ILE A 131 -1.52 -18.89 -9.59
C ILE A 131 -2.44 -19.84 -10.36
N SER A 132 -3.58 -19.35 -10.89
CA SER A 132 -4.53 -20.18 -11.66
C SER A 132 -4.00 -20.66 -13.02
N ARG A 133 -2.84 -20.17 -13.48
CA ARG A 133 -2.17 -20.67 -14.70
C ARG A 133 -1.26 -21.86 -14.42
N THR A 134 -0.98 -22.14 -13.15
CA THR A 134 -0.04 -23.18 -12.72
C THR A 134 -0.75 -24.54 -12.68
N PRO A 135 -0.17 -25.59 -13.28
CA PRO A 135 -0.75 -26.94 -13.26
C PRO A 135 -0.99 -27.50 -11.85
N THR A 136 -0.10 -27.22 -10.90
CA THR A 136 -0.21 -27.66 -9.49
C THR A 136 -1.52 -27.19 -8.85
N VAL A 137 -1.91 -25.94 -9.09
CA VAL A 137 -3.17 -25.39 -8.58
C VAL A 137 -4.37 -26.08 -9.24
N ALA A 138 -4.30 -26.34 -10.55
CA ALA A 138 -5.36 -27.06 -11.24
C ALA A 138 -5.53 -28.49 -10.70
N LYS A 139 -4.43 -29.21 -10.41
CA LYS A 139 -4.45 -30.53 -9.77
C LYS A 139 -5.09 -30.45 -8.37
N GLY A 140 -4.72 -29.46 -7.57
CA GLY A 140 -5.33 -29.22 -6.26
C GLY A 140 -6.83 -28.95 -6.33
N VAL A 141 -7.29 -28.16 -7.31
CA VAL A 141 -8.72 -27.92 -7.56
C VAL A 141 -9.46 -29.19 -7.94
N ILE A 142 -8.86 -30.05 -8.77
CA ILE A 142 -9.46 -31.34 -9.14
C ILE A 142 -9.57 -32.25 -7.91
N PHE A 143 -8.53 -32.33 -7.09
CA PHE A 143 -8.53 -33.10 -5.85
C PHE A 143 -9.60 -32.60 -4.86
N MET A 144 -9.77 -31.29 -4.70
CA MET A 144 -10.87 -30.74 -3.90
C MET A 144 -12.25 -31.15 -4.44
N GLY A 145 -12.40 -31.26 -5.76
CA GLY A 145 -13.63 -31.79 -6.38
C GLY A 145 -13.87 -33.27 -6.08
N GLU A 146 -12.82 -34.09 -6.04
CA GLU A 146 -12.91 -35.49 -5.63
C GLU A 146 -13.33 -35.61 -4.15
N GLN A 147 -12.74 -34.79 -3.28
CA GLN A 147 -13.11 -34.73 -1.86
C GLN A 147 -14.57 -34.29 -1.66
N LEU A 148 -15.02 -33.30 -2.44
CA LEU A 148 -16.41 -32.87 -2.45
C LEU A 148 -17.35 -33.99 -2.92
N LYS A 149 -16.93 -34.77 -3.93
CA LYS A 149 -17.70 -35.92 -4.43
C LYS A 149 -17.78 -37.04 -3.40
N SER A 150 -16.72 -37.29 -2.65
CA SER A 150 -16.70 -38.26 -1.54
C SER A 150 -17.37 -37.74 -0.26
N ARG A 151 -17.93 -36.53 -0.27
CA ARG A 151 -18.52 -35.85 0.91
C ARG A 151 -17.58 -35.76 2.11
N SER A 152 -16.26 -35.72 1.88
CA SER A 152 -15.27 -35.59 2.95
C SER A 152 -15.03 -34.14 3.38
N VAL A 153 -15.41 -33.19 2.53
CA VAL A 153 -15.29 -31.75 2.78
C VAL A 153 -16.64 -31.08 2.53
N ASN A 154 -17.01 -30.15 3.39
CA ASN A 154 -18.23 -29.37 3.23
C ASN A 154 -18.04 -28.33 2.11
N ILE A 155 -19.08 -28.14 1.29
CA ILE A 155 -19.07 -27.13 0.22
C ILE A 155 -18.86 -25.71 0.77
N ARG A 156 -19.31 -25.43 2.00
CA ARG A 156 -19.14 -24.13 2.70
C ARG A 156 -17.69 -23.74 2.90
N ASP A 157 -16.82 -24.71 3.13
CA ASP A 157 -15.39 -24.45 3.34
C ASP A 157 -14.69 -24.15 2.01
N LEU A 158 -15.28 -24.58 0.89
CA LEU A 158 -14.67 -24.49 -0.43
C LEU A 158 -15.10 -23.25 -1.23
N VAL A 159 -16.40 -22.95 -1.24
CA VAL A 159 -16.99 -21.98 -2.16
C VAL A 159 -17.81 -20.96 -1.37
N THR A 160 -17.70 -19.69 -1.76
CA THR A 160 -18.52 -18.62 -1.20
C THR A 160 -19.97 -18.75 -1.67
N PHE A 161 -20.88 -18.63 -0.72
CA PHE A 161 -22.31 -18.49 -0.97
C PHE A 161 -22.60 -16.98 -1.00
N GLY A 162 -23.21 -16.49 -2.08
CA GLY A 162 -23.56 -15.08 -2.16
C GLY A 162 -24.78 -14.79 -1.30
N GLY A 163 -24.61 -13.99 -0.24
CA GLY A 163 -25.70 -13.47 0.61
C GLY A 163 -26.08 -14.34 1.81
N ASP A 164 -26.83 -13.73 2.75
CA ASP A 164 -27.54 -14.36 3.88
C ASP A 164 -28.73 -15.22 3.38
N GLU A 165 -28.51 -16.07 2.37
CA GLU A 165 -29.52 -17.00 1.92
C GLU A 165 -29.54 -18.22 2.84
N GLU A 166 -30.64 -18.39 3.58
CA GLU A 166 -30.93 -19.62 4.33
C GLU A 166 -30.78 -20.83 3.41
N LEU A 167 -29.72 -21.60 3.66
CA LEU A 167 -29.35 -22.76 2.87
C LEU A 167 -30.26 -23.93 3.23
N SER A 168 -31.32 -24.13 2.43
CA SER A 168 -31.94 -25.45 2.31
C SER A 168 -30.91 -26.45 1.77
N ASP A 169 -30.94 -27.68 2.29
CA ASP A 169 -30.07 -28.78 1.86
C ASP A 169 -30.13 -29.01 0.34
N GLU A 170 -31.30 -28.80 -0.29
CA GLU A 170 -31.49 -28.93 -1.74
C GLU A 170 -30.65 -27.92 -2.55
N ARG A 171 -30.51 -26.67 -2.06
CA ARG A 171 -29.70 -25.63 -2.72
C ARG A 171 -28.21 -25.94 -2.58
N SER A 172 -27.79 -26.49 -1.44
CA SER A 172 -26.42 -26.95 -1.21
C SER A 172 -26.04 -28.03 -2.22
N GLU A 173 -26.92 -29.01 -2.45
CA GLU A 173 -26.69 -30.05 -3.45
C GLU A 173 -26.67 -29.52 -4.88
N ALA A 174 -27.53 -28.56 -5.22
CA ALA A 174 -27.50 -27.91 -6.53
C ALA A 174 -26.17 -27.18 -6.78
N ARG A 175 -25.66 -26.48 -5.77
CA ARG A 175 -24.35 -25.81 -5.83
C ARG A 175 -23.21 -26.82 -5.95
N ILE A 176 -23.25 -27.92 -5.20
CA ILE A 176 -22.28 -29.02 -5.33
C ILE A 176 -22.24 -29.54 -6.76
N ARG A 177 -23.40 -29.85 -7.36
CA ARG A 177 -23.47 -30.31 -8.76
C ARG A 177 -22.88 -29.29 -9.74
N GLN A 178 -23.15 -28.00 -9.54
CA GLN A 178 -22.59 -26.92 -10.34
C GLN A 178 -21.06 -26.87 -10.24
N VAL A 179 -20.53 -26.90 -9.02
CA VAL A 179 -19.09 -26.82 -8.75
C VAL A 179 -18.37 -28.04 -9.32
N LEU A 180 -18.91 -29.25 -9.15
CA LEU A 180 -18.37 -30.46 -9.76
C LEU A 180 -18.33 -30.37 -11.29
N LYS A 181 -19.37 -29.81 -11.92
CA LYS A 181 -19.39 -29.56 -13.37
C LYS A 181 -18.30 -28.57 -13.80
N GLN A 182 -18.09 -27.51 -13.03
CA GLN A 182 -17.01 -26.53 -13.28
C GLN A 182 -15.63 -27.18 -13.13
N ILE A 183 -15.42 -27.99 -12.09
CA ILE A 183 -14.16 -28.72 -11.87
C ILE A 183 -13.91 -29.72 -13.02
N GLY A 184 -14.95 -30.38 -13.54
CA GLY A 184 -14.83 -31.21 -14.74
C GLY A 184 -14.35 -30.43 -15.98
N LEU A 185 -14.75 -29.16 -16.12
CA LEU A 185 -14.23 -28.28 -17.18
C LEU A 185 -12.76 -27.90 -16.95
N VAL A 186 -12.38 -27.66 -15.69
CA VAL A 186 -10.97 -27.43 -15.30
C VAL A 186 -10.11 -28.64 -15.66
N GLN A 187 -10.57 -29.86 -15.36
CA GLN A 187 -9.87 -31.10 -15.70
C GLN A 187 -9.67 -31.24 -17.22
N LYS A 188 -10.71 -31.01 -18.02
CA LYS A 188 -10.60 -31.01 -19.48
C LYS A 188 -9.59 -29.96 -19.98
N ALA A 189 -9.63 -28.75 -19.44
CA ALA A 189 -8.72 -27.69 -19.82
C ALA A 189 -7.25 -28.00 -19.45
N LEU A 190 -7.03 -28.64 -18.29
CA LEU A 190 -5.71 -29.07 -17.84
C LEU A 190 -5.10 -30.10 -18.81
N ILE A 191 -5.87 -31.13 -19.18
CA ILE A 191 -5.44 -32.17 -20.13
C ILE A 191 -5.05 -31.53 -21.48
N VAL A 192 -5.85 -30.59 -21.98
CA VAL A 192 -5.54 -29.87 -23.23
C VAL A 192 -4.24 -29.06 -23.10
N ALA A 193 -4.05 -28.35 -22.00
CA ALA A 193 -2.85 -27.57 -21.76
C ALA A 193 -1.60 -28.45 -21.70
N GLN A 194 -1.65 -29.57 -20.97
CA GLN A 194 -0.56 -30.55 -20.87
C GLN A 194 -0.23 -31.19 -22.23
N LYS A 195 -1.23 -31.57 -23.02
CA LYS A 195 -1.02 -32.09 -24.39
C LYS A 195 -0.30 -31.08 -25.29
N LEU A 196 -0.62 -29.80 -25.18
CA LEU A 196 0.04 -28.75 -25.95
C LEU A 196 1.46 -28.45 -25.44
N GLU A 197 1.70 -28.62 -24.15
CA GLU A 197 3.01 -28.48 -23.53
C GLU A 197 3.96 -29.60 -23.96
N MET A 198 3.51 -30.86 -23.98
CA MET A 198 4.25 -31.99 -24.54
C MET A 198 4.55 -31.81 -26.04
N LYS A 199 3.60 -31.27 -26.81
CA LYS A 199 3.84 -30.95 -28.23
C LYS A 199 4.90 -29.84 -28.40
N LEU A 200 4.97 -28.90 -27.47
CA LEU A 200 5.97 -27.83 -27.51
C LEU A 200 7.37 -28.33 -27.15
N SER A 201 7.48 -29.23 -26.16
CA SER A 201 8.78 -29.80 -25.75
C SER A 201 9.42 -30.64 -26.87
N GLY A 202 8.62 -31.31 -27.70
CA GLY A 202 9.09 -32.04 -28.89
C GLY A 202 9.55 -31.15 -30.06
N ILE A 203 9.27 -29.84 -30.04
CA ILE A 203 9.67 -28.93 -31.13
C ILE A 203 11.01 -28.26 -30.81
N LEU A 204 12.00 -28.48 -31.69
CA LEU A 204 13.28 -27.78 -31.61
C LEU A 204 13.11 -26.26 -31.72
N LYS A 205 13.78 -25.51 -30.84
CA LYS A 205 13.78 -24.03 -30.85
C LYS A 205 14.35 -23.41 -32.14
N ARG A 206 15.06 -24.20 -32.97
CA ARG A 206 15.57 -23.77 -34.28
C ARG A 206 14.44 -23.43 -35.26
N ASP A 207 13.31 -24.14 -35.19
CA ASP A 207 12.12 -23.89 -36.01
C ASP A 207 11.29 -22.71 -35.48
N ARG A 208 11.83 -21.50 -35.60
CA ARG A 208 11.27 -20.27 -34.98
C ARG A 208 9.79 -20.04 -35.29
N LYS A 209 9.30 -20.36 -36.49
CA LYS A 209 7.88 -20.18 -36.88
C LYS A 209 6.96 -21.22 -36.21
N LYS A 210 7.31 -22.51 -36.31
CA LYS A 210 6.52 -23.61 -35.72
C LYS A 210 6.53 -23.53 -34.19
N TYR A 211 7.70 -23.30 -33.59
CA TYR A 211 7.85 -23.13 -32.14
C TYR A 211 7.01 -21.97 -31.61
N ARG A 212 7.05 -20.80 -32.27
CA ARG A 212 6.20 -19.65 -31.87
C ARG A 212 4.72 -20.02 -31.92
N ARG A 213 4.23 -20.57 -33.04
CA ARG A 213 2.82 -20.96 -33.18
C ARG A 213 2.37 -21.95 -32.09
N ALA A 214 3.19 -22.96 -31.80
CA ALA A 214 2.91 -23.93 -30.73
C ALA A 214 2.90 -23.26 -29.34
N LYS A 215 3.89 -22.39 -29.06
CA LYS A 215 3.97 -21.64 -27.80
C LYS A 215 2.74 -20.78 -27.58
N TRP A 216 2.28 -20.02 -28.58
CA TRP A 216 1.08 -19.20 -28.48
C TRP A 216 -0.18 -20.05 -28.22
N LYS A 217 -0.32 -21.21 -28.87
CA LYS A 217 -1.43 -22.14 -28.61
C LYS A 217 -1.42 -22.65 -27.17
N MET A 218 -0.25 -23.07 -26.67
CA MET A 218 -0.07 -23.53 -25.29
C MET A 218 -0.40 -22.42 -24.27
N LEU A 219 0.09 -21.19 -24.49
CA LEU A 219 -0.19 -20.05 -23.60
C LEU A 219 -1.69 -19.71 -23.56
N ARG A 220 -2.38 -19.74 -24.71
CA ARG A 220 -3.83 -19.56 -24.77
C ARG A 220 -4.58 -20.63 -23.99
N ALA A 221 -4.14 -21.89 -24.07
CA ALA A 221 -4.72 -22.98 -23.27
C ALA A 221 -4.51 -22.77 -21.76
N LYS A 222 -3.32 -22.31 -21.32
CA LYS A 222 -3.08 -21.95 -19.90
C LYS A 222 -3.97 -20.78 -19.44
N ILE A 223 -4.23 -19.80 -20.29
CA ILE A 223 -5.18 -18.71 -19.99
C ILE A 223 -6.62 -19.24 -19.88
N LEU A 224 -7.02 -20.17 -20.74
CA LEU A 224 -8.34 -20.80 -20.66
C LEU A 224 -8.52 -21.61 -19.37
N LEU A 225 -7.53 -22.43 -19.00
CA LEU A 225 -7.50 -23.14 -17.72
C LEU A 225 -7.69 -22.18 -16.55
N SER A 226 -6.90 -21.11 -16.55
CA SER A 226 -6.94 -20.04 -15.55
C SER A 226 -8.30 -19.33 -15.48
N ARG A 227 -9.00 -19.15 -16.61
CA ARG A 227 -10.37 -18.63 -16.64
C ARG A 227 -11.39 -19.60 -16.04
N GLN A 228 -11.25 -20.90 -16.28
CA GLN A 228 -12.16 -21.91 -15.70
C GLN A 228 -12.01 -21.99 -14.19
N ILE A 229 -10.77 -21.98 -13.67
CA ILE A 229 -10.51 -21.98 -12.22
C ILE A 229 -11.10 -20.72 -11.57
N ARG A 230 -10.88 -19.54 -12.16
CA ARG A 230 -11.42 -18.27 -11.63
C ARG A 230 -12.94 -18.12 -11.71
N ARG A 231 -13.63 -18.97 -12.47
CA ARG A 231 -15.09 -18.98 -12.54
C ARG A 231 -15.71 -19.65 -11.31
N ILE A 232 -14.90 -20.36 -10.53
CA ILE A 232 -15.33 -20.97 -9.27
C ILE A 232 -15.08 -19.92 -8.18
N ASP A 233 -16.13 -19.59 -7.44
CA ASP A 233 -16.10 -18.57 -6.39
C ASP A 233 -15.50 -19.17 -5.10
N PHE A 234 -14.19 -19.41 -5.09
CA PHE A 234 -13.52 -19.99 -3.92
C PHE A 234 -13.53 -19.04 -2.72
N THR A 235 -13.65 -19.61 -1.52
CA THR A 235 -13.45 -18.89 -0.27
C THR A 235 -12.02 -18.33 -0.19
N GLU A 236 -11.84 -17.21 0.52
CA GLU A 236 -10.51 -16.59 0.67
C GLU A 236 -9.50 -17.54 1.31
N ALA A 237 -9.92 -18.34 2.29
CA ALA A 237 -9.10 -19.37 2.92
C ALA A 237 -8.54 -20.38 1.90
N VAL A 238 -9.39 -20.87 1.00
CA VAL A 238 -8.97 -21.80 -0.07
C VAL A 238 -8.04 -21.13 -1.07
N THR A 239 -8.34 -19.88 -1.43
CA THR A 239 -7.47 -19.09 -2.32
C THR A 239 -6.07 -18.93 -1.72
N ARG A 240 -5.97 -18.66 -0.42
CA ARG A 240 -4.69 -18.58 0.31
C ARG A 240 -3.98 -19.94 0.34
N ARG A 241 -4.69 -21.02 0.67
CA ARG A 241 -4.15 -22.38 0.69
C ARG A 241 -3.60 -22.84 -0.67
N MET A 242 -4.17 -22.36 -1.78
CA MET A 242 -3.65 -22.64 -3.13
C MET A 242 -2.32 -21.93 -3.42
N ILE A 243 -1.95 -20.88 -2.68
CA ILE A 243 -0.71 -20.13 -2.86
C ILE A 243 0.46 -20.85 -2.19
N ASP A 244 0.24 -21.50 -1.04
CA ASP A 244 1.33 -22.04 -0.22
C ASP A 244 2.18 -23.10 -0.94
N PRO A 245 1.61 -24.08 -1.68
CA PRO A 245 2.42 -25.02 -2.47
C PRO A 245 3.28 -24.34 -3.54
N ILE A 246 2.83 -23.19 -4.07
CA ILE A 246 3.61 -22.41 -5.03
C ILE A 246 4.77 -21.70 -4.32
N LYS A 247 4.54 -21.15 -3.12
CA LYS A 247 5.63 -20.54 -2.33
C LYS A 247 6.70 -21.56 -2.01
N GLU A 248 6.32 -22.75 -1.51
CA GLU A 248 7.25 -23.85 -1.21
C GLU A 248 8.03 -24.29 -2.45
N SER A 249 7.36 -24.42 -3.61
CA SER A 249 8.01 -24.74 -4.88
C SER A 249 9.03 -23.66 -5.28
N VAL A 250 8.69 -22.39 -5.11
CA VAL A 250 9.59 -21.26 -5.42
C VAL A 250 10.79 -21.23 -4.47
N GLU A 251 10.59 -21.46 -3.17
CA GLU A 251 11.66 -21.55 -2.18
C GLU A 251 12.64 -22.68 -2.50
N THR A 252 12.11 -23.84 -2.89
CA THR A 252 12.90 -25.00 -3.31
C THR A 252 13.74 -24.68 -4.53
N VAL A 253 13.14 -24.07 -5.55
CA VAL A 253 13.86 -23.64 -6.77
C VAL A 253 14.92 -22.58 -6.44
N GLN A 254 14.61 -21.61 -5.57
CA GLN A 254 15.57 -20.58 -5.16
C GLN A 254 16.76 -21.16 -4.39
N ARG A 255 16.53 -22.15 -3.52
CA ARG A 255 17.60 -22.85 -2.79
C ARG A 255 18.56 -23.53 -3.75
N VAL A 256 18.03 -24.32 -4.68
CA VAL A 256 18.82 -25.02 -5.72
C VAL A 256 19.56 -24.01 -6.62
N GLN A 257 18.93 -22.88 -6.95
CA GLN A 257 19.57 -21.82 -7.73
C GLN A 257 20.72 -21.14 -6.97
N ARG A 258 20.56 -20.86 -5.67
CA ARG A 258 21.64 -20.30 -4.82
C ARG A 258 22.82 -21.27 -4.73
N GLU A 259 22.55 -22.56 -4.58
CA GLU A 259 23.57 -23.61 -4.62
C GLU A 259 24.29 -23.62 -5.98
N LEU A 260 23.55 -23.58 -7.08
CA LEU A 260 24.12 -23.49 -8.42
C LEU A 260 25.01 -22.26 -8.60
N ASP A 261 24.58 -21.10 -8.13
CA ASP A 261 25.32 -19.84 -8.21
C ASP A 261 26.60 -19.91 -7.38
N SER A 262 26.54 -20.48 -6.18
CA SER A 262 27.71 -20.67 -5.32
C SER A 262 28.77 -21.58 -5.96
N VAL A 263 28.36 -22.72 -6.51
CA VAL A 263 29.25 -23.66 -7.22
C VAL A 263 29.82 -22.98 -8.47
N SER A 264 28.99 -22.24 -9.21
CA SER A 264 29.42 -21.50 -10.40
C SER A 264 30.45 -20.42 -10.06
N ARG A 265 30.26 -19.67 -8.95
CA ARG A 265 31.24 -18.70 -8.44
C ARG A 265 32.55 -19.35 -8.01
N GLN A 266 32.50 -20.50 -7.33
CA GLN A 266 33.69 -21.24 -6.92
C GLN A 266 34.53 -21.69 -8.13
N ILE A 267 33.88 -22.15 -9.20
CA ILE A 267 34.54 -22.50 -10.47
C ILE A 267 35.25 -21.27 -11.07
N VAL A 268 34.59 -20.11 -11.11
CA VAL A 268 35.14 -18.87 -11.68
C VAL A 268 36.31 -18.32 -10.86
N LEU A 269 36.15 -18.23 -9.53
CA LEU A 269 37.17 -17.68 -8.62
C LEU A 269 38.45 -18.53 -8.60
N LYS A 270 38.30 -19.85 -8.54
CA LYS A 270 39.47 -20.74 -8.55
C LYS A 270 40.13 -20.82 -9.93
N LYS A 271 39.42 -20.57 -11.03
CA LYS A 271 39.99 -20.43 -12.39
C LYS A 271 40.89 -19.19 -12.49
N LYS A 272 40.49 -18.06 -11.91
CA LYS A 272 41.31 -16.83 -11.87
C LYS A 272 42.58 -16.99 -11.02
N ARG A 273 42.54 -17.80 -9.96
CA ARG A 273 43.66 -18.00 -9.03
C ARG A 273 44.69 -19.06 -9.45
N GLY A 274 44.52 -19.72 -10.61
CA GLY A 274 45.46 -20.74 -11.11
C GLY A 274 45.62 -21.99 -10.21
N ARG A 275 44.78 -22.16 -9.17
CA ARG A 275 44.93 -23.15 -8.08
C ARG A 275 43.91 -24.30 -8.12
N LEU A 276 43.39 -24.67 -9.29
CA LEU A 276 42.51 -25.83 -9.43
C LEU A 276 43.30 -27.04 -9.92
N LYS A 277 43.47 -28.05 -9.04
CA LYS A 277 43.76 -29.42 -9.49
C LYS A 277 42.63 -29.86 -10.43
N GLU A 278 42.97 -30.51 -11.55
CA GLU A 278 41.99 -30.92 -12.55
C GLU A 278 40.85 -31.78 -11.98
N ASP A 279 41.14 -32.59 -10.96
CA ASP A 279 40.17 -33.47 -10.32
C ASP A 279 39.07 -32.70 -9.59
N VAL A 280 39.46 -31.68 -8.81
CA VAL A 280 38.51 -30.79 -8.11
C VAL A 280 37.66 -30.00 -9.11
N ARG A 281 38.20 -29.69 -10.28
CA ARG A 281 37.46 -29.03 -11.36
C ARG A 281 36.42 -29.98 -11.97
N LYS A 282 36.80 -31.23 -12.26
CA LYS A 282 35.89 -32.25 -12.79
C LYS A 282 34.75 -32.52 -11.80
N GLU A 283 35.05 -32.58 -10.51
CA GLU A 283 34.06 -32.77 -9.43
C GLU A 283 33.08 -31.59 -9.31
N LEU A 284 33.57 -30.35 -9.30
CA LEU A 284 32.69 -29.17 -9.27
C LEU A 284 31.83 -29.04 -10.54
N MET A 285 32.36 -29.41 -11.71
CA MET A 285 31.59 -29.43 -12.96
C MET A 285 30.55 -30.54 -12.98
N ARG A 286 30.84 -31.71 -12.39
CA ARG A 286 29.88 -32.80 -12.19
C ARG A 286 28.76 -32.35 -11.25
N ARG A 287 29.09 -31.78 -10.10
CA ARG A 287 28.11 -31.22 -9.15
C ARG A 287 27.28 -30.11 -9.77
N GLN A 288 27.87 -29.24 -10.60
CA GLN A 288 27.12 -28.22 -11.35
C GLN A 288 26.13 -28.84 -12.35
N ARG A 289 26.50 -29.95 -13.02
CA ARG A 289 25.59 -30.67 -13.93
C ARG A 289 24.46 -31.35 -13.18
N GLU A 290 24.75 -31.97 -12.03
CA GLU A 290 23.75 -32.60 -11.16
C GLU A 290 22.74 -31.56 -10.65
N ILE A 291 23.21 -30.43 -10.12
CA ILE A 291 22.33 -29.34 -9.67
C ILE A 291 21.51 -28.76 -10.83
N ARG A 292 22.09 -28.63 -12.04
CA ARG A 292 21.35 -28.20 -13.23
C ARG A 292 20.31 -29.23 -13.70
N ALA A 293 20.56 -30.52 -13.51
CA ALA A 293 19.60 -31.57 -13.81
C ALA A 293 18.44 -31.53 -12.82
N ALA A 294 18.73 -31.46 -11.51
CA ALA A 294 17.72 -31.30 -10.46
C ALA A 294 16.85 -30.04 -10.66
N LEU A 295 17.47 -28.90 -11.02
CA LEU A 295 16.74 -27.67 -11.33
C LEU A 295 15.82 -27.82 -12.56
N ARG A 296 16.22 -28.61 -13.56
CA ARG A 296 15.40 -28.88 -14.75
C ARG A 296 14.21 -29.76 -14.40
N GLU A 297 14.40 -30.79 -13.58
CA GLU A 297 13.32 -31.66 -13.09
C GLU A 297 12.28 -30.86 -12.32
N LEU A 298 12.73 -30.05 -11.35
CA LEU A 298 11.87 -29.17 -10.54
C LEU A 298 11.10 -28.10 -11.34
N THR A 299 11.58 -27.75 -12.55
CA THR A 299 10.89 -26.78 -13.41
C THR A 299 9.96 -27.42 -14.43
N THR A 300 9.95 -28.75 -14.53
CA THR A 300 9.11 -29.52 -15.44
C THR A 300 7.91 -30.20 -14.77
N GLU A 301 7.89 -30.34 -13.45
CA GLU A 301 6.78 -30.89 -12.65
C GLU A 301 5.67 -29.88 -12.33
#